data_AF-A0A2H3GFB0-F1
#
_entry.id   AF-A0A2H3GFB0-F1
#
_cell.length_a   1.000
_cell.length_b   1.000
_cell.length_c   1.000
_cell.angle_alpha   90.00
_cell.angle_beta   90.00
_cell.angle_gamma   90.00
#
_symmetry.space_group_name_H-M   'P 1'
#
loop_
_entity.id
_entity.type
_entity.pdbx_description
1 polymer ?
#
loop_
_entity_poly.entity_id
_entity_poly.type
_entity_poly.pdbx_seq_one_letter_code
_entity_poly.pdbx_strand_id
1 'polypeptide(L)'
;MRQSTLPSRDHATIETSVNELPSTGKQKAHSLRHDRSSNNRTLQRHQQFVQGRFAIFFEQWSPFFPVLHEPTAFRTYREFENSSGNTKNKHTIAQIYLIVDIAGLSCHAPDLQQHLICKKKWQEALNAIAFDKGVLTLQCLVLAILCCIIRADDKQIAYYKHIAVNLSNDLGLHTNQGDIRLDTLTNETRKRIFWTLYMLDCFSASRLNTPMLLKDTEIKIDYPGDIDGEYITEHGYLNTPSWKPSRISCALALFRAARVLAKALNERYYDVNEFTSGRMTAIEGELDAWLIQIPRHLELDFTKGLELGGVDTSRPESSVDAELQISPTRAVYA
;
A
#
# COMPACT_ATOMS: atom_id res chain seq x y z
N MET A 1 -29.93 -60.05 -68.55
CA MET A 1 -29.44 -60.55 -69.85
C MET A 1 -28.16 -59.80 -70.20
N ARG A 2 -27.10 -60.55 -70.57
CA ARG A 2 -25.77 -60.13 -71.12
C ARG A 2 -24.78 -59.51 -70.11
N GLN A 3 -23.74 -60.24 -69.64
CA GLN A 3 -22.42 -60.61 -70.25
C GLN A 3 -21.49 -59.40 -70.48
N SER A 4 -20.41 -59.28 -69.69
CA SER A 4 -18.97 -59.52 -70.03
C SER A 4 -18.29 -58.21 -70.51
N THR A 5 -17.04 -57.81 -70.24
CA THR A 5 -15.73 -58.49 -70.16
C THR A 5 -14.65 -57.41 -69.81
N LEU A 6 -13.60 -57.76 -69.04
CA LEU A 6 -12.28 -57.08 -68.93
C LEU A 6 -11.48 -57.20 -70.27
N PRO A 7 -10.22 -56.72 -70.50
CA PRO A 7 -9.23 -55.95 -69.70
C PRO A 7 -8.48 -54.82 -70.51
N SER A 8 -7.51 -54.11 -69.91
CA SER A 8 -6.08 -54.08 -70.35
C SER A 8 -5.29 -52.91 -69.74
N ARG A 9 -4.12 -53.24 -69.17
CA ARG A 9 -2.99 -52.34 -68.91
C ARG A 9 -2.33 -51.98 -70.25
N ASP A 10 -1.75 -50.78 -70.37
CA ASP A 10 -0.28 -50.68 -70.51
C ASP A 10 0.27 -49.24 -70.61
N HIS A 11 1.50 -49.14 -70.10
CA HIS A 11 2.60 -48.20 -70.30
C HIS A 11 2.61 -46.79 -69.66
N ALA A 12 3.57 -46.67 -68.76
CA ALA A 12 4.08 -45.49 -68.09
C ALA A 12 4.91 -44.58 -69.01
N THR A 13 4.92 -43.29 -68.70
CA THR A 13 6.08 -42.41 -68.92
C THR A 13 6.27 -41.57 -67.66
N ILE A 14 7.51 -41.56 -67.18
CA ILE A 14 7.97 -40.95 -65.93
C ILE A 14 8.12 -39.44 -66.16
N GLU A 15 7.41 -38.61 -65.40
CA GLU A 15 7.75 -37.20 -65.18
C GLU A 15 8.07 -36.99 -63.68
N THR A 16 9.28 -36.49 -63.46
CA THR A 16 9.85 -36.11 -62.16
C THR A 16 9.06 -34.95 -61.54
N SER A 17 8.30 -35.23 -60.48
CA SER A 17 7.66 -34.20 -59.66
C SER A 17 8.64 -33.67 -58.62
N VAL A 18 8.87 -32.35 -58.64
CA VAL A 18 9.67 -31.61 -57.68
C VAL A 18 8.95 -31.65 -56.32
N ASN A 19 9.65 -32.15 -55.30
CA ASN A 19 9.19 -32.17 -53.91
C ASN A 19 8.83 -30.76 -53.41
N GLU A 20 7.56 -30.50 -53.10
CA GLU A 20 7.16 -29.43 -52.17
C GLU A 20 7.11 -29.98 -50.74
N LEU A 21 8.03 -29.50 -49.89
CA LEU A 21 7.96 -29.69 -48.43
C LEU A 21 6.78 -28.91 -47.82
N PRO A 22 6.10 -29.40 -46.77
CA PRO A 22 4.99 -28.69 -46.17
C PRO A 22 5.45 -27.43 -45.40
N SER A 23 4.74 -26.32 -45.61
CA SER A 23 4.96 -24.97 -45.05
C SER A 23 4.66 -24.81 -43.54
N THR A 24 4.59 -25.91 -42.79
CA THR A 24 4.13 -25.97 -41.39
C THR A 24 5.08 -25.27 -40.40
N GLY A 25 6.36 -25.10 -40.72
CA GLY A 25 7.33 -24.43 -39.86
C GLY A 25 7.14 -22.90 -39.75
N LYS A 26 6.71 -22.23 -40.83
CA LYS A 26 6.58 -20.76 -40.86
C LYS A 26 5.33 -20.27 -40.11
N GLN A 27 4.21 -20.99 -40.22
CA GLN A 27 2.97 -20.66 -39.49
C GLN A 27 3.11 -20.89 -37.98
N LYS A 28 3.80 -21.97 -37.56
CA LYS A 28 4.08 -22.25 -36.15
C LYS A 28 5.03 -21.22 -35.55
N ALA A 29 6.05 -20.79 -36.30
CA ALA A 29 6.95 -19.70 -35.88
C ALA A 29 6.25 -18.34 -35.82
N HIS A 30 5.31 -18.05 -36.73
CA HIS A 30 4.52 -16.80 -36.70
C HIS A 30 3.55 -16.76 -35.52
N SER A 31 2.89 -17.88 -35.21
CA SER A 31 2.02 -18.07 -34.04
C SER A 31 2.82 -17.91 -32.73
N LEU A 32 3.98 -18.57 -32.60
CA LEU A 32 4.89 -18.41 -31.44
C LEU A 32 5.43 -16.98 -31.28
N ARG A 33 5.69 -16.26 -32.39
CA ARG A 33 6.11 -14.85 -32.34
C ARG A 33 4.97 -13.92 -31.93
N HIS A 34 3.74 -14.19 -32.38
CA HIS A 34 2.55 -13.45 -31.95
C HIS A 34 2.25 -13.65 -30.47
N ASP A 35 2.32 -14.89 -29.97
CA ASP A 35 2.14 -15.21 -28.54
C ASP A 35 3.24 -14.61 -27.66
N ARG A 36 4.48 -14.59 -28.15
CA ARG A 36 5.58 -13.94 -27.42
C ARG A 36 5.41 -12.41 -27.41
N SER A 37 4.94 -11.82 -28.50
CA SER A 37 4.67 -10.39 -28.58
C SER A 37 3.45 -9.96 -27.75
N SER A 38 2.40 -10.78 -27.68
CA SER A 38 1.22 -10.51 -26.85
C SER A 38 1.54 -10.65 -25.37
N ASN A 39 2.28 -11.70 -24.98
CA ASN A 39 2.74 -11.91 -23.61
C ASN A 39 3.65 -10.77 -23.13
N ASN A 40 4.56 -10.29 -23.98
CA ASN A 40 5.42 -9.14 -23.64
C ASN A 40 4.60 -7.86 -23.42
N ARG A 41 3.55 -7.61 -24.24
CA ARG A 41 2.67 -6.44 -24.07
C ARG A 41 1.85 -6.52 -22.78
N THR A 42 1.31 -7.70 -22.45
CA THR A 42 0.54 -7.91 -21.21
C THR A 42 1.41 -7.75 -19.98
N LEU A 43 2.64 -8.30 -20.00
CA LEU A 43 3.61 -8.13 -18.93
C LEU A 43 3.98 -6.66 -18.73
N GLN A 44 4.27 -5.94 -19.81
CA GLN A 44 4.63 -4.52 -19.75
C GLN A 44 3.49 -3.65 -19.20
N ARG A 45 2.24 -3.92 -19.59
CA ARG A 45 1.06 -3.23 -19.01
C ARG A 45 0.92 -3.51 -17.52
N HIS A 46 1.14 -4.75 -17.09
CA HIS A 46 1.09 -5.11 -15.68
C HIS A 46 2.18 -4.40 -14.87
N GLN A 47 3.39 -4.30 -15.41
CA GLN A 47 4.52 -3.58 -14.78
C GLN A 47 4.21 -2.08 -14.64
N GLN A 48 3.75 -1.43 -15.71
CA GLN A 48 3.34 -0.02 -15.66
C GLN A 48 2.21 0.23 -14.66
N PHE A 49 1.25 -0.70 -14.61
CA PHE A 49 0.16 -0.65 -13.62
C PHE A 49 0.69 -0.69 -12.19
N VAL A 50 1.58 -1.64 -11.86
CA VAL A 50 2.13 -1.74 -10.49
C VAL A 50 3.02 -0.53 -10.16
N GLN A 51 3.87 -0.09 -11.08
CA GLN A 51 4.72 1.09 -10.89
C GLN A 51 3.92 2.36 -10.58
N GLY A 52 2.82 2.61 -11.30
CA GLY A 52 1.95 3.76 -11.03
C GLY A 52 1.35 3.73 -9.62
N ARG A 53 1.03 2.53 -9.12
CA ARG A 53 0.48 2.34 -7.76
C ARG A 53 1.51 2.58 -6.67
N PHE A 54 2.77 2.25 -6.91
CA PHE A 54 3.87 2.56 -6.00
C PHE A 54 4.02 4.07 -5.81
N ALA A 55 4.01 4.84 -6.90
CA ALA A 55 4.09 6.30 -6.80
C ALA A 55 2.94 6.88 -5.96
N ILE A 56 1.70 6.47 -6.25
CA ILE A 56 0.51 6.90 -5.49
C ILE A 56 0.63 6.54 -4.01
N PHE A 57 1.08 5.32 -3.67
CA PHE A 57 1.24 4.92 -2.28
C PHE A 57 2.24 5.79 -1.52
N PHE A 58 3.43 6.02 -2.09
CA PHE A 58 4.46 6.82 -1.43
C PHE A 58 4.14 8.31 -1.38
N GLU A 59 3.33 8.81 -2.31
CA GLU A 59 2.86 10.19 -2.33
C GLU A 59 1.70 10.43 -1.36
N GLN A 60 0.71 9.53 -1.31
CA GLN A 60 -0.55 9.78 -0.61
C GLN A 60 -0.68 9.04 0.72
N TRP A 61 -0.08 7.86 0.88
CA TRP A 61 -0.27 7.01 2.06
C TRP A 61 0.94 6.99 2.97
N SER A 62 2.14 6.86 2.41
CA SER A 62 3.38 6.78 3.18
C SER A 62 3.65 8.00 4.09
N PRO A 63 3.23 9.25 3.77
CA PRO A 63 3.37 10.38 4.69
C PRO A 63 2.63 10.20 6.02
N PHE A 64 1.52 9.44 6.01
CA PHE A 64 0.69 9.17 7.20
C PHE A 64 1.01 7.82 7.84
N PHE A 65 1.36 6.82 7.02
CA PHE A 65 1.62 5.44 7.44
C PHE A 65 3.02 4.99 6.95
N PRO A 66 4.12 5.49 7.53
CA PRO A 66 5.48 5.27 7.02
C PRO A 66 6.05 3.88 7.36
N VAL A 67 5.35 2.81 6.96
CA VAL A 67 5.71 1.41 7.28
C VAL A 67 6.96 0.95 6.53
N LEU A 68 7.17 1.48 5.33
CA LEU A 68 8.22 1.06 4.40
C LEU A 68 9.22 2.18 4.18
N HIS A 69 10.50 1.82 4.10
CA HIS A 69 11.53 2.73 3.62
C HIS A 69 11.43 2.85 2.09
N GLU A 70 11.08 4.04 1.60
CA GLU A 70 10.77 4.31 0.19
C GLU A 70 11.88 3.87 -0.78
N PRO A 71 13.16 4.29 -0.63
CA PRO A 71 14.24 3.81 -1.49
C PRO A 71 14.39 2.29 -1.52
N THR A 72 14.23 1.62 -0.37
CA THR A 72 14.29 0.16 -0.28
C THR A 72 13.12 -0.49 -1.00
N ALA A 73 11.90 0.02 -0.82
CA ALA A 73 10.70 -0.53 -1.47
C ALA A 73 10.79 -0.46 -3.00
N PHE A 74 11.22 0.68 -3.55
CA PHE A 74 11.43 0.81 -5.00
C PHE A 74 12.56 -0.09 -5.51
N ARG A 75 13.64 -0.28 -4.74
CA ARG A 75 14.72 -1.22 -5.08
C ARG A 75 14.18 -2.65 -5.14
N THR A 76 13.50 -3.10 -4.08
CA THR A 76 12.89 -4.42 -3.97
C THR A 76 11.90 -4.69 -5.11
N TYR A 77 11.13 -3.67 -5.51
CA TYR A 77 10.22 -3.78 -6.66
C TYR A 77 10.99 -4.02 -7.97
N ARG A 78 12.04 -3.25 -8.26
CA ARG A 78 12.85 -3.43 -9.48
C ARG A 78 13.51 -4.81 -9.52
N GLU A 79 14.02 -5.28 -8.39
CA GLU A 79 14.60 -6.63 -8.27
C GLU A 79 13.54 -7.73 -8.51
N PHE A 80 12.33 -7.53 -7.99
CA PHE A 80 11.20 -8.43 -8.22
C PHE A 80 10.77 -8.51 -9.69
N GLU A 81 10.83 -7.40 -10.43
CA GLU A 81 10.54 -7.35 -11.87
C GLU A 81 11.61 -8.07 -12.69
N ASN A 82 12.88 -7.89 -12.33
CA ASN A 82 14.01 -8.48 -13.05
C ASN A 82 14.20 -9.98 -12.76
N SER A 83 13.62 -10.48 -11.66
CA SER A 83 13.73 -11.88 -11.26
C SER A 83 12.87 -12.80 -12.14
N SER A 84 13.53 -13.62 -12.97
CA SER A 84 12.91 -14.54 -13.95
C SER A 84 12.60 -15.96 -13.43
N GLY A 85 12.62 -16.18 -12.10
CA GLY A 85 12.55 -17.51 -11.47
C GLY A 85 11.36 -17.76 -10.53
N ASN A 86 11.06 -19.06 -10.32
CA ASN A 86 9.84 -19.61 -9.70
C ASN A 86 9.77 -19.53 -8.15
N THR A 87 10.57 -18.68 -7.50
CA THR A 87 10.49 -18.51 -6.03
C THR A 87 10.73 -17.07 -5.64
N LYS A 88 9.79 -16.22 -6.01
CA LYS A 88 9.72 -14.83 -5.53
C LYS A 88 9.50 -14.84 -4.01
N ASN A 89 10.29 -14.02 -3.30
CA ASN A 89 10.18 -13.85 -1.85
C ASN A 89 8.73 -13.50 -1.47
N LYS A 90 8.15 -14.23 -0.51
CA LYS A 90 6.75 -14.10 -0.12
C LYS A 90 6.46 -12.78 0.60
N HIS A 91 7.38 -12.26 1.42
CA HIS A 91 7.28 -10.91 1.98
C HIS A 91 7.21 -9.87 0.88
N THR A 92 8.09 -9.95 -0.12
CA THR A 92 8.10 -9.03 -1.26
C THR A 92 6.79 -9.07 -2.04
N ILE A 93 6.24 -10.27 -2.29
CA ILE A 93 4.93 -10.42 -2.95
C ILE A 93 3.84 -9.74 -2.09
N ALA A 94 3.78 -10.04 -0.80
CA ALA A 94 2.78 -9.45 0.09
C ALA A 94 2.87 -7.92 0.09
N GLN A 95 4.06 -7.35 0.27
CA GLN A 95 4.28 -5.90 0.26
C GLN A 95 3.84 -5.26 -1.06
N ILE A 96 4.28 -5.78 -2.21
CA ILE A 96 3.94 -5.23 -3.53
C ILE A 96 2.42 -5.23 -3.73
N TYR A 97 1.74 -6.35 -3.48
CA TYR A 97 0.31 -6.44 -3.75
C TYR A 97 -0.55 -5.70 -2.72
N LEU A 98 -0.07 -5.54 -1.47
CA LEU A 98 -0.71 -4.66 -0.49
C LEU A 98 -0.60 -3.18 -0.89
N ILE A 99 0.58 -2.72 -1.32
CA ILE A 99 0.79 -1.36 -1.86
C ILE A 99 -0.16 -1.11 -3.03
N VAL A 100 -0.24 -2.05 -3.97
CA VAL A 100 -1.11 -1.95 -5.14
C VAL A 100 -2.59 -1.88 -4.77
N ASP A 101 -3.04 -2.70 -3.81
CA ASP A 101 -4.44 -2.72 -3.37
C ASP A 101 -4.79 -1.40 -2.64
N ILE A 102 -3.95 -0.95 -1.70
CA ILE A 102 -4.13 0.32 -0.98
C ILE A 102 -4.20 1.52 -1.94
N ALA A 103 -3.22 1.64 -2.84
CA ALA A 103 -3.19 2.73 -3.81
C ALA A 103 -4.31 2.63 -4.85
N GLY A 104 -4.74 1.42 -5.19
CA GLY A 104 -5.84 1.21 -6.14
C GLY A 104 -7.20 1.63 -5.57
N LEU A 105 -7.45 1.36 -4.28
CA LEU A 105 -8.69 1.72 -3.60
C LEU A 105 -8.84 3.24 -3.45
N SER A 106 -7.76 4.00 -3.64
CA SER A 106 -7.74 5.46 -3.58
C SER A 106 -8.09 6.14 -4.91
N CYS A 107 -8.19 5.37 -6.01
CA CYS A 107 -8.52 5.95 -7.31
C CYS A 107 -10.01 6.22 -7.48
N HIS A 108 -10.33 7.26 -8.25
CA HIS A 108 -11.70 7.69 -8.55
C HIS A 108 -12.56 6.59 -9.19
N ALA A 109 -11.93 5.64 -9.91
CA ALA A 109 -12.58 4.46 -10.46
C ALA A 109 -11.67 3.22 -10.25
N PRO A 110 -11.81 2.49 -9.12
CA PRO A 110 -10.98 1.33 -8.84
C PRO A 110 -11.37 0.14 -9.75
N ASP A 111 -10.38 -0.53 -10.34
CA ASP A 111 -10.59 -1.76 -11.11
C ASP A 111 -10.84 -2.93 -10.15
N LEU A 112 -12.11 -3.22 -9.89
CA LEU A 112 -12.54 -4.24 -8.95
C LEU A 112 -11.98 -5.64 -9.27
N GLN A 113 -11.79 -5.99 -10.54
CA GLN A 113 -11.22 -7.29 -10.91
C GLN A 113 -9.74 -7.36 -10.53
N GLN A 114 -9.00 -6.30 -10.85
CA GLN A 114 -7.60 -6.19 -10.47
C GLN A 114 -7.42 -6.20 -8.94
N HIS A 115 -8.32 -5.56 -8.20
CA HIS A 115 -8.34 -5.60 -6.74
C HIS A 115 -8.54 -7.01 -6.16
N LEU A 116 -9.46 -7.79 -6.73
CA LEU A 116 -9.67 -9.18 -6.30
C LEU A 116 -8.42 -10.04 -6.53
N ILE A 117 -7.73 -9.84 -7.65
CA ILE A 117 -6.47 -10.53 -7.95
C ILE A 117 -5.39 -10.11 -6.95
N CYS A 118 -5.25 -8.82 -6.67
CA CYS A 118 -4.26 -8.32 -5.70
C CYS A 118 -4.55 -8.87 -4.30
N LYS A 119 -5.82 -8.85 -3.88
CA LYS A 119 -6.28 -9.43 -2.61
C LYS A 119 -5.86 -10.87 -2.46
N LYS A 120 -6.18 -11.71 -3.44
CA LYS A 120 -5.81 -13.13 -3.43
C LYS A 120 -4.29 -13.30 -3.30
N LYS A 121 -3.51 -12.54 -4.07
CA LYS A 121 -2.04 -12.66 -4.08
C LYS A 121 -1.40 -12.26 -2.75
N TRP A 122 -1.81 -11.15 -2.14
CA TRP A 122 -1.23 -10.77 -0.86
C TRP A 122 -1.69 -11.68 0.28
N GLN A 123 -2.92 -12.19 0.25
CA GLN A 123 -3.41 -13.16 1.26
C GLN A 123 -2.65 -14.49 1.18
N GLU A 124 -2.46 -15.05 -0.01
CA GLU A 124 -1.66 -16.26 -0.21
C GLU A 124 -0.20 -16.07 0.26
N ALA A 125 0.37 -14.90 0.00
CA ALA A 125 1.71 -14.56 0.43
C ALA A 125 1.82 -14.41 1.96
N LEU A 126 0.87 -13.71 2.61
CA LEU A 126 0.79 -13.60 4.06
C LEU A 126 0.65 -14.95 4.75
N ASN A 127 -0.24 -15.81 4.24
CA ASN A 127 -0.43 -17.15 4.79
C ASN A 127 0.84 -17.99 4.70
N ALA A 128 1.64 -17.82 3.64
CA ALA A 128 2.91 -18.52 3.48
C ALA A 128 3.99 -18.08 4.47
N ILE A 129 3.90 -16.87 5.02
CA ILE A 129 4.86 -16.30 5.99
C ILE A 129 4.27 -16.18 7.40
N ALA A 130 3.13 -16.82 7.67
CA ALA A 130 2.36 -16.62 8.90
C ALA A 130 3.14 -16.93 10.19
N PHE A 131 4.14 -17.81 10.11
CA PHE A 131 4.99 -18.20 11.25
C PHE A 131 6.36 -17.49 11.27
N ASP A 132 6.65 -16.65 10.28
CA ASP A 132 7.94 -15.96 10.19
C ASP A 132 7.99 -14.81 11.20
N LYS A 133 8.90 -14.90 12.16
CA LYS A 133 9.10 -13.88 13.20
C LYS A 133 10.14 -12.86 12.75
N GLY A 134 9.71 -11.81 12.07
CA GLY A 134 10.61 -10.77 11.59
C GLY A 134 9.93 -9.45 11.26
N VAL A 135 10.76 -8.41 11.14
CA VAL A 135 10.30 -7.04 10.81
C VAL A 135 9.58 -7.00 9.45
N LEU A 136 10.03 -7.78 8.46
CA LEU A 136 9.36 -7.87 7.17
C LEU A 136 7.93 -8.42 7.29
N THR A 137 7.73 -9.46 8.11
CA THR A 137 6.37 -10.00 8.37
C THR A 137 5.51 -8.95 9.03
N LEU A 138 6.06 -8.23 10.02
CA LEU A 138 5.34 -7.15 10.69
C LEU A 138 4.96 -6.03 9.73
N GLN A 139 5.84 -5.62 8.81
CA GLN A 139 5.51 -4.64 7.76
C GLN A 139 4.33 -5.11 6.91
N CYS A 140 4.33 -6.38 6.47
CA CYS A 140 3.22 -6.94 5.72
C CYS A 140 1.91 -6.93 6.52
N LEU A 141 1.96 -7.29 7.81
CA LEU A 141 0.77 -7.29 8.67
C LEU A 141 0.23 -5.87 8.91
N VAL A 142 1.09 -4.88 9.15
CA VAL A 142 0.68 -3.47 9.33
C VAL A 142 0.04 -2.93 8.05
N LEU A 143 0.62 -3.21 6.88
CA LEU A 143 0.03 -2.87 5.59
C LEU A 143 -1.31 -3.60 5.37
N ALA A 144 -1.44 -4.86 5.79
CA ALA A 144 -2.69 -5.61 5.69
C ALA A 144 -3.79 -5.00 6.57
N ILE A 145 -3.47 -4.58 7.81
CA ILE A 145 -4.42 -3.88 8.68
C ILE A 145 -4.91 -2.60 8.01
N LEU A 146 -4.00 -1.78 7.47
CA LEU A 146 -4.34 -0.55 6.73
C LEU A 146 -5.25 -0.86 5.55
N CYS A 147 -4.89 -1.85 4.72
CA CYS A 147 -5.71 -2.28 3.60
C CYS A 147 -7.11 -2.73 4.05
N CYS A 148 -7.22 -3.49 5.14
CA CYS A 148 -8.50 -3.96 5.67
C CYS A 148 -9.36 -2.82 6.24
N ILE A 149 -8.75 -1.79 6.85
CA ILE A 149 -9.47 -0.57 7.28
C ILE A 149 -10.08 0.14 6.07
N ILE A 150 -9.31 0.37 5.01
CA ILE A 150 -9.80 1.04 3.78
C ILE A 150 -10.94 0.23 3.14
N ARG A 151 -10.86 -1.09 3.22
CA ARG A 151 -11.88 -2.00 2.69
C ARG A 151 -13.09 -2.22 3.60
N ALA A 152 -13.10 -1.62 4.80
CA ALA A 152 -14.10 -1.87 5.82
C ALA A 152 -14.28 -3.37 6.18
N ASP A 153 -13.20 -4.15 6.20
CA ASP A 153 -13.23 -5.58 6.54
C ASP A 153 -12.88 -5.82 8.01
N ASP A 154 -13.83 -5.50 8.88
CA ASP A 154 -13.68 -5.49 10.35
C ASP A 154 -13.14 -6.80 10.93
N LYS A 155 -13.51 -7.95 10.35
CA LYS A 155 -13.03 -9.26 10.79
C LYS A 155 -11.54 -9.44 10.52
N GLN A 156 -11.08 -9.04 9.33
CA GLN A 156 -9.66 -9.12 8.99
C GLN A 156 -8.82 -8.06 9.72
N ILE A 157 -9.39 -6.88 10.01
CA ILE A 157 -8.74 -5.88 10.86
C ILE A 157 -8.39 -6.50 12.21
N ALA A 158 -9.38 -7.08 12.91
CA ALA A 158 -9.16 -7.72 14.20
C ALA A 158 -8.12 -8.85 14.11
N TYR A 159 -8.25 -9.74 13.13
CA TYR A 159 -7.34 -10.88 12.95
C TYR A 159 -5.87 -10.45 12.77
N TYR A 160 -5.56 -9.60 11.79
CA TYR A 160 -4.18 -9.19 11.53
C TYR A 160 -3.63 -8.32 12.66
N LYS A 161 -4.48 -7.50 13.30
CA LYS A 161 -4.11 -6.67 14.43
C LYS A 161 -3.57 -7.48 15.60
N HIS A 162 -4.29 -8.54 16.02
CA HIS A 162 -3.83 -9.39 17.12
C HIS A 162 -2.46 -10.01 16.83
N ILE A 163 -2.25 -10.48 15.60
CA ILE A 163 -0.97 -11.08 15.19
C ILE A 163 0.14 -10.02 15.15
N ALA A 164 -0.14 -8.84 14.59
CA ALA A 164 0.83 -7.76 14.46
C ALA A 164 1.28 -7.22 15.82
N VAL A 165 0.35 -7.02 16.76
CA VAL A 165 0.68 -6.54 18.12
C VAL A 165 1.52 -7.57 18.87
N ASN A 166 1.16 -8.86 18.81
CA ASN A 166 1.95 -9.92 19.42
C ASN A 166 3.36 -9.98 18.82
N LEU A 167 3.49 -9.94 17.49
CA LEU A 167 4.80 -9.96 16.82
C LEU A 167 5.63 -8.71 17.13
N SER A 168 5.00 -7.54 17.20
CA SER A 168 5.68 -6.29 17.58
C SER A 168 6.25 -6.36 19.00
N ASN A 169 5.52 -6.98 19.92
CA ASN A 169 5.96 -7.22 21.29
C ASN A 169 7.09 -8.25 21.36
N ASP A 170 6.97 -9.38 20.65
CA ASP A 170 8.01 -10.41 20.53
C ASP A 170 9.33 -9.82 19.99
N LEU A 171 9.24 -8.89 19.05
CA LEU A 171 10.40 -8.20 18.46
C LEU A 171 10.92 -7.02 19.33
N GLY A 172 10.25 -6.70 20.43
CA GLY A 172 10.64 -5.66 21.38
C GLY A 172 10.56 -4.23 20.85
N LEU A 173 9.65 -3.94 19.91
CA LEU A 173 9.58 -2.63 19.24
C LEU A 173 9.02 -1.51 20.13
N HIS A 174 8.33 -1.86 21.22
CA HIS A 174 7.77 -0.89 22.17
C HIS A 174 8.84 -0.30 23.12
N THR A 175 10.09 -0.78 23.09
CA THR A 175 11.18 -0.27 23.94
C THR A 175 12.37 0.21 23.13
N ASN A 176 13.08 1.21 23.68
CA ASN A 176 14.41 1.57 23.21
C ASN A 176 15.37 0.39 23.44
N GLN A 177 15.95 -0.14 22.37
CA GLN A 177 16.79 -1.35 22.42
C GLN A 177 18.23 -1.05 22.87
N GLY A 178 18.41 -0.32 23.98
CA GLY A 178 19.65 0.36 24.38
C GLY A 178 20.98 -0.40 24.19
N ASP A 179 21.01 -1.71 24.41
CA ASP A 179 22.22 -2.54 24.27
C ASP A 179 22.44 -3.10 22.84
N ILE A 180 21.42 -3.06 21.99
CA ILE A 180 21.46 -3.54 20.61
C ILE A 180 21.85 -2.37 19.70
N ARG A 181 23.09 -2.39 19.22
CA ARG A 181 23.58 -1.47 18.17
C ARG A 181 22.95 -1.81 16.82
N LEU A 182 21.73 -1.33 16.61
CA LEU A 182 21.11 -1.30 15.28
C LEU A 182 21.70 -0.14 14.47
N ASP A 183 21.80 -0.32 13.15
CA ASP A 183 22.09 0.78 12.25
C ASP A 183 20.94 1.81 12.25
N THR A 184 21.23 3.04 11.81
CA THR A 184 20.29 4.16 11.89
C THR A 184 19.01 3.90 11.09
N LEU A 185 19.12 3.32 9.90
CA LEU A 185 17.99 3.02 9.05
C LEU A 185 17.08 1.96 9.68
N THR A 186 17.65 0.88 10.21
CA THR A 186 16.89 -0.16 10.90
C THR A 186 16.18 0.37 12.13
N ASN A 187 16.87 1.20 12.94
CA ASN A 187 16.28 1.80 14.14
C ASN A 187 15.07 2.68 13.78
N GLU A 188 15.23 3.61 12.83
CA GLU A 188 14.15 4.49 12.39
C GLU A 188 13.00 3.73 11.74
N THR A 189 13.29 2.69 10.95
CA THR A 189 12.27 1.83 10.35
C THR A 189 11.43 1.13 11.42
N ARG A 190 12.06 0.60 12.48
CA ARG A 190 11.35 -0.06 13.59
C ARG A 190 10.45 0.91 14.36
N LYS A 191 10.93 2.13 14.65
CA LYS A 191 10.10 3.18 15.27
C LYS A 191 8.87 3.50 14.41
N ARG A 192 9.06 3.71 13.11
CA ARG A 192 7.97 4.03 12.19
C ARG A 192 6.93 2.92 12.10
N ILE A 193 7.37 1.66 12.02
CA ILE A 193 6.46 0.50 12.02
C ILE A 193 5.66 0.45 13.34
N PHE A 194 6.33 0.59 14.47
CA PHE A 194 5.69 0.56 15.78
C PHE A 194 4.62 1.64 15.94
N TRP A 195 4.96 2.89 15.67
CA TRP A 195 4.03 4.00 15.81
C TRP A 195 2.89 3.96 14.80
N THR A 196 3.13 3.42 13.59
CA THR A 196 2.06 3.14 12.63
C THR A 196 1.12 2.06 13.16
N LEU A 197 1.65 0.97 13.73
CA LEU A 197 0.83 -0.07 14.34
C LEU A 197 0.02 0.47 15.53
N TYR A 198 0.61 1.30 16.39
CA TYR A 198 -0.09 1.97 17.49
C TYR A 198 -1.27 2.81 16.99
N MET A 199 -1.06 3.61 15.95
CA MET A 199 -2.12 4.41 15.33
C MET A 199 -3.25 3.53 14.79
N LEU A 200 -2.91 2.46 14.07
CA LEU A 200 -3.91 1.54 13.51
C LEU A 200 -4.66 0.75 14.60
N ASP A 201 -4.00 0.40 15.71
CA ASP A 201 -4.67 -0.19 16.87
C ASP A 201 -5.67 0.79 17.48
N CYS A 202 -5.27 2.05 17.66
CA CYS A 202 -6.15 3.12 18.15
C CYS A 202 -7.38 3.34 17.25
N PHE A 203 -7.17 3.50 15.94
CA PHE A 203 -8.26 3.71 14.98
C PHE A 203 -9.20 2.51 14.89
N SER A 204 -8.65 1.30 14.86
CA SER A 204 -9.47 0.08 14.86
C SER A 204 -10.22 -0.13 16.18
N ALA A 205 -9.62 0.21 17.32
CA ALA A 205 -10.28 0.16 18.63
C ALA A 205 -11.51 1.08 18.67
N SER A 206 -11.35 2.32 18.20
CA SER A 206 -12.46 3.28 18.04
C SER A 206 -13.54 2.76 17.09
N ARG A 207 -13.16 2.27 15.91
CA ARG A 207 -14.09 1.78 14.87
C ARG A 207 -14.88 0.55 15.34
N LEU A 208 -14.19 -0.44 15.89
CA LEU A 208 -14.77 -1.73 16.25
C LEU A 208 -15.43 -1.72 17.64
N ASN A 209 -15.34 -0.61 18.35
CA ASN A 209 -15.73 -0.52 19.76
C ASN A 209 -15.05 -1.63 20.60
N THR A 210 -13.73 -1.74 20.49
CA THR A 210 -12.91 -2.66 21.29
C THR A 210 -11.84 -1.90 22.07
N PRO A 211 -11.33 -2.43 23.19
CA PRO A 211 -10.17 -1.84 23.85
C PRO A 211 -8.93 -1.91 22.96
N MET A 212 -8.01 -0.95 23.13
CA MET A 212 -6.69 -1.02 22.52
C MET A 212 -5.90 -2.20 23.07
N LEU A 213 -5.06 -2.79 22.23
CA LEU A 213 -4.16 -3.88 22.63
C LEU A 213 -2.82 -3.33 23.12
N LEU A 214 -2.35 -2.22 22.55
CA LEU A 214 -1.13 -1.54 22.95
C LEU A 214 -1.43 -0.53 24.07
N LYS A 215 -0.79 -0.70 25.23
CA LYS A 215 -0.98 0.17 26.39
C LYS A 215 0.13 1.22 26.48
N ASP A 216 -0.23 2.49 26.62
CA ASP A 216 0.74 3.59 26.77
C ASP A 216 1.75 3.36 27.91
N THR A 217 1.36 2.69 28.99
CA THR A 217 2.23 2.39 30.14
C THR A 217 3.40 1.45 29.82
N GLU A 218 3.28 0.67 28.74
CA GLU A 218 4.29 -0.29 28.30
C GLU A 218 5.21 0.31 27.22
N ILE A 219 4.87 1.47 26.66
CA ILE A 219 5.58 2.10 25.54
C ILE A 219 6.69 2.99 26.08
N LYS A 220 7.94 2.65 25.71
CA LYS A 220 9.16 3.37 26.07
C LYS A 220 9.98 3.81 24.86
N ILE A 221 9.59 3.41 23.65
CA ILE A 221 10.24 3.79 22.41
C ILE A 221 9.92 5.26 22.07
N ASP A 222 10.93 6.00 21.62
CA ASP A 222 10.74 7.38 21.17
C ASP A 222 9.98 7.45 19.84
N TYR A 223 9.41 8.62 19.54
CA TYR A 223 8.91 8.92 18.20
C TYR A 223 10.04 8.81 17.15
N PRO A 224 9.72 8.48 15.88
CA PRO A 224 10.70 8.53 14.81
C PRO A 224 11.19 9.98 14.59
N GLY A 225 12.37 10.11 14.02
CA GLY A 225 12.90 11.43 13.64
C GLY A 225 12.05 12.08 12.56
N ASP A 226 11.94 13.41 12.62
CA ASP A 226 11.27 14.23 11.62
C ASP A 226 12.13 14.41 10.35
N ILE A 227 12.45 13.28 9.71
CA ILE A 227 13.37 13.18 8.58
C ILE A 227 12.74 12.27 7.53
N ASP A 228 12.68 12.70 6.27
CA ASP A 228 12.15 11.85 5.20
C ASP A 228 13.04 10.63 4.95
N GLY A 229 12.42 9.52 4.55
CA GLY A 229 13.14 8.25 4.36
C GLY A 229 14.33 8.36 3.39
N GLU A 230 14.21 9.19 2.34
CA GLU A 230 15.28 9.43 1.37
C GLU A 230 16.59 9.98 1.98
N TYR A 231 16.53 10.58 3.18
CA TYR A 231 17.68 11.11 3.91
C TYR A 231 18.16 10.20 5.04
N ILE A 232 17.68 8.96 5.13
CA ILE A 232 18.08 8.00 6.17
C ILE A 232 18.88 6.87 5.52
N THR A 233 20.07 6.62 6.06
CA THR A 233 20.95 5.54 5.62
C THR A 233 21.37 4.67 6.80
N GLU A 234 21.93 3.50 6.52
CA GLU A 234 22.50 2.62 7.56
C GLU A 234 23.61 3.32 8.35
N HIS A 235 24.31 4.28 7.73
CA HIS A 235 25.44 4.98 8.32
C HIS A 235 25.07 6.30 9.02
N GLY A 236 23.79 6.68 9.02
CA GLY A 236 23.31 7.92 9.63
C GLY A 236 22.38 8.71 8.73
N TYR A 237 22.21 9.99 9.08
CA TYR A 237 21.34 10.93 8.39
C TYR A 237 22.11 11.73 7.33
N LEU A 238 21.50 11.89 6.15
CA LEU A 238 21.96 12.81 5.12
C LEU A 238 21.45 14.23 5.44
N ASN A 239 22.11 15.24 4.84
CA ASN A 239 21.68 16.63 4.97
C ASN A 239 20.28 16.81 4.36
N THR A 240 19.35 17.32 5.16
CA THR A 240 18.00 17.66 4.70
C THR A 240 17.95 19.09 4.17
N PRO A 241 17.21 19.35 3.08
CA PRO A 241 16.99 20.70 2.59
C PRO A 241 16.18 21.51 3.59
N SER A 242 16.72 22.64 4.07
CA SER A 242 16.08 23.47 5.11
C SER A 242 14.76 24.12 4.67
N TRP A 243 14.54 24.27 3.37
CA TRP A 243 13.37 24.91 2.78
C TRP A 243 12.20 23.97 2.50
N LYS A 244 12.41 22.65 2.63
CA LYS A 244 11.37 21.64 2.35
C LYS A 244 11.01 20.96 3.67
N PRO A 245 9.79 21.18 4.20
CA PRO A 245 9.28 20.41 5.32
C PRO A 245 9.29 18.92 5.02
N SER A 246 9.46 18.09 6.05
CA SER A 246 9.41 16.64 5.90
C SER A 246 7.97 16.20 5.62
N ARG A 247 7.81 15.13 4.84
CA ARG A 247 6.52 14.44 4.67
C ARG A 247 6.14 13.65 5.92
N ILE A 248 7.12 13.17 6.70
CA ILE A 248 6.84 12.40 7.93
C ILE A 248 6.25 13.25 9.06
N SER A 249 6.35 14.57 8.99
CA SER A 249 5.65 15.50 9.90
C SER A 249 4.14 15.17 10.00
N CYS A 250 3.51 14.73 8.90
CA CYS A 250 2.12 14.26 8.89
C CYS A 250 1.90 13.08 9.85
N ALA A 251 2.70 12.02 9.71
CA ALA A 251 2.64 10.85 10.58
C ALA A 251 2.93 11.20 12.04
N LEU A 252 3.90 12.07 12.31
CA LEU A 252 4.21 12.52 13.68
C LEU A 252 3.02 13.24 14.33
N ALA A 253 2.35 14.13 13.59
CA ALA A 253 1.14 14.79 14.05
C ALA A 253 0.04 13.75 14.35
N LEU A 254 -0.17 12.78 13.47
CA LEU A 254 -1.15 11.71 13.67
C LEU A 254 -0.81 10.76 14.83
N PHE A 255 0.46 10.42 15.04
CA PHE A 255 0.85 9.57 16.18
C PHE A 255 0.56 10.27 17.50
N ARG A 256 0.76 11.59 17.58
CA ARG A 256 0.40 12.38 18.77
C ARG A 256 -1.12 12.45 18.94
N ALA A 257 -1.88 12.68 17.87
CA ALA A 257 -3.34 12.66 17.90
C ALA A 257 -3.87 11.30 18.38
N ALA A 258 -3.29 10.21 17.87
CA ALA A 258 -3.66 8.85 18.26
C ALA A 258 -3.45 8.59 19.76
N ARG A 259 -2.44 9.21 20.39
CA ARG A 259 -2.26 9.09 21.86
C ARG A 259 -3.34 9.84 22.64
N VAL A 260 -3.76 11.02 22.19
CA VAL A 260 -4.90 11.74 22.80
C VAL A 260 -6.17 10.91 22.66
N LEU A 261 -6.42 10.34 21.48
CA LEU A 261 -7.54 9.44 21.24
C LEU A 261 -7.47 8.17 22.10
N ALA A 262 -6.28 7.58 22.27
CA ALA A 262 -6.07 6.40 23.11
C ALA A 262 -6.45 6.66 24.56
N LYS A 263 -6.12 7.84 25.11
CA LYS A 263 -6.57 8.26 26.44
C LYS A 263 -8.09 8.29 26.52
N ALA A 264 -8.75 8.95 25.57
CA ALA A 264 -10.22 9.00 25.51
C ALA A 264 -10.87 7.61 25.39
N LEU A 265 -10.27 6.69 24.62
CA LEU A 265 -10.75 5.32 24.52
C LEU A 265 -10.56 4.55 25.83
N ASN A 266 -9.42 4.71 26.51
CA ASN A 266 -9.17 4.03 27.78
C ASN A 266 -10.17 4.43 28.87
N GLU A 267 -10.53 5.72 28.92
CA GLU A 267 -11.60 6.23 29.80
C GLU A 267 -12.92 5.48 29.57
N ARG A 268 -13.32 5.32 28.30
CA ARG A 268 -14.57 4.65 27.93
C ARG A 268 -14.60 3.16 28.30
N TYR A 269 -13.47 2.45 28.19
CA TYR A 269 -13.43 0.99 28.35
C TYR A 269 -13.07 0.50 29.75
N TYR A 270 -12.20 1.22 30.47
CA TYR A 270 -11.68 0.76 31.75
C TYR A 270 -12.32 1.45 32.95
N ASP A 271 -13.00 2.59 32.75
CA ASP A 271 -13.62 3.35 33.84
C ASP A 271 -15.15 3.40 33.70
N VAL A 272 -15.78 2.29 34.06
CA VAL A 272 -17.25 2.11 33.99
C VAL A 272 -17.97 2.93 35.08
N ASN A 273 -17.23 3.48 36.05
CA ASN A 273 -17.77 4.26 37.15
C ASN A 273 -17.19 5.67 37.10
N GLU A 274 -17.97 6.58 36.49
CA GLU A 274 -17.73 8.03 36.50
C GLU A 274 -16.69 8.53 35.47
N PHE A 275 -17.12 8.64 34.21
CA PHE A 275 -16.52 9.58 33.27
C PHE A 275 -16.72 11.01 33.81
N THR A 276 -15.80 11.44 34.67
CA THR A 276 -15.90 12.74 35.34
C THR A 276 -15.67 13.87 34.34
N SER A 277 -16.45 14.95 34.46
CA SER A 277 -16.29 16.15 33.64
C SER A 277 -14.85 16.69 33.64
N GLY A 278 -14.10 16.51 34.74
CA GLY A 278 -12.70 16.91 34.84
C GLY A 278 -11.75 16.12 33.93
N ARG A 279 -11.97 14.81 33.73
CA ARG A 279 -11.14 13.98 32.84
C ARG A 279 -11.41 14.29 31.38
N MET A 280 -12.67 14.55 31.02
CA MET A 280 -13.03 15.05 29.70
C MET A 280 -12.35 16.39 29.40
N THR A 281 -12.43 17.34 30.34
CA THR A 281 -11.79 18.65 30.20
C THR A 281 -10.27 18.52 30.03
N ALA A 282 -9.63 17.57 30.72
CA ALA A 282 -8.21 17.30 30.56
C ALA A 282 -7.87 16.78 29.16
N ILE A 283 -8.66 15.85 28.62
CA ILE A 283 -8.49 15.33 27.26
C ILE A 283 -8.73 16.42 26.21
N GLU A 284 -9.76 17.26 26.40
CA GLU A 284 -10.03 18.42 25.55
C GLU A 284 -8.84 19.37 25.55
N GLY A 285 -8.27 19.69 26.72
CA GLY A 285 -7.07 20.52 26.82
C GLY A 285 -5.85 19.91 26.13
N GLU A 286 -5.67 18.58 26.18
CA GLU A 286 -4.61 17.90 25.43
C GLU A 286 -4.85 17.93 23.91
N LEU A 287 -6.10 17.83 23.48
CA LEU A 287 -6.48 17.95 22.07
C LEU A 287 -6.23 19.36 21.54
N ASP A 288 -6.58 20.39 22.31
CA ASP A 288 -6.30 21.79 21.98
C ASP A 288 -4.79 22.05 21.91
N ALA A 289 -4.03 21.52 22.89
CA ALA A 289 -2.58 21.62 22.88
C ALA A 289 -1.96 20.92 21.67
N TRP A 290 -2.49 19.77 21.26
CA TRP A 290 -2.09 19.09 20.03
C TRP A 290 -2.39 19.95 18.80
N LEU A 291 -3.58 20.53 18.71
CA LEU A 291 -4.01 21.38 17.58
C LEU A 291 -3.07 22.58 17.39
N ILE A 292 -2.68 23.24 18.48
CA ILE A 292 -1.75 24.39 18.47
C ILE A 292 -0.33 23.97 18.05
N GLN A 293 0.07 22.72 18.29
CA GLN A 293 1.39 22.20 17.95
C GLN A 293 1.50 21.63 16.54
N ILE A 294 0.41 21.65 15.75
CA ILE A 294 0.46 21.23 14.35
C ILE A 294 1.45 22.14 13.60
N PRO A 295 2.43 21.57 12.87
CA PRO A 295 3.34 22.37 12.06
C PRO A 295 2.59 23.23 11.03
N ARG A 296 3.00 24.49 10.84
CA ARG A 296 2.37 25.45 9.91
C ARG A 296 2.15 24.93 8.50
N HIS A 297 3.07 24.11 8.00
CA HIS A 297 2.97 23.54 6.64
C HIS A 297 1.88 22.46 6.51
N LEU A 298 1.28 22.03 7.63
CA LEU A 298 0.15 21.11 7.71
C LEU A 298 -1.17 21.81 8.08
N GLU A 299 -1.13 23.10 8.40
CA GLU A 299 -2.34 23.88 8.68
C GLU A 299 -3.19 23.97 7.40
N LEU A 300 -4.47 23.62 7.52
CA LEU A 300 -5.42 23.75 6.42
C LEU A 300 -5.91 25.20 6.36
N ASP A 301 -5.41 25.97 5.38
CA ASP A 301 -5.95 27.29 5.07
C ASP A 301 -7.31 27.15 4.38
N PHE A 302 -8.39 27.11 5.17
CA PHE A 302 -9.77 27.10 4.66
C PHE A 302 -10.16 28.38 3.90
N THR A 303 -9.33 29.42 3.92
CA THR A 303 -9.61 30.76 3.36
C THR A 303 -9.54 30.82 1.84
N LYS A 304 -8.97 29.84 1.15
CA LYS A 304 -8.88 29.84 -0.34
C LYS A 304 -10.11 29.26 -1.06
N GLY A 305 -11.08 28.69 -0.34
CA GLY A 305 -12.26 28.04 -0.93
C GLY A 305 -13.45 28.97 -1.21
N LEU A 306 -13.45 30.18 -0.68
CA LEU A 306 -14.62 31.08 -0.69
C LEU A 306 -14.52 32.27 -1.66
N GLU A 307 -13.39 32.47 -2.35
CA GLU A 307 -13.22 33.60 -3.29
C GLU A 307 -13.58 33.28 -4.76
N LEU A 308 -13.97 32.05 -5.10
CA LEU A 308 -14.35 31.65 -6.47
C LEU A 308 -15.86 31.68 -6.75
N GLY A 309 -16.64 32.50 -6.02
CA GLY A 309 -18.10 32.55 -6.13
C GLY A 309 -18.72 33.95 -6.13
N GLY A 310 -17.94 35.00 -6.41
CA GLY A 310 -18.47 36.34 -6.66
C GLY A 310 -19.22 36.39 -7.98
N VAL A 311 -20.54 36.17 -7.92
CA VAL A 311 -21.48 36.28 -9.04
C VAL A 311 -21.44 37.71 -9.60
N ASP A 312 -20.82 37.88 -10.76
CA ASP A 312 -20.97 39.09 -11.57
C ASP A 312 -22.04 38.81 -12.64
N THR A 313 -23.27 39.18 -12.33
CA THR A 313 -24.42 39.06 -13.25
C THR A 313 -24.33 40.13 -14.34
N SER A 314 -23.69 39.83 -15.47
CA SER A 314 -24.09 40.39 -16.77
C SER A 314 -23.50 39.65 -17.99
N ARG A 315 -24.43 39.08 -18.78
CA ARG A 315 -24.38 38.69 -20.22
C ARG A 315 -23.91 37.27 -20.61
N PRO A 316 -24.46 36.74 -21.75
CA PRO A 316 -24.66 35.31 -21.95
C PRO A 316 -23.74 34.66 -22.99
N GLU A 317 -23.62 33.33 -22.83
CA GLU A 317 -23.29 32.26 -23.78
C GLU A 317 -22.12 32.43 -24.77
N SER A 318 -21.06 31.64 -24.57
CA SER A 318 -20.68 30.56 -25.51
C SER A 318 -19.61 29.64 -24.90
N SER A 319 -19.69 28.36 -25.28
CA SER A 319 -18.83 27.22 -24.91
C SER A 319 -17.34 27.53 -24.78
N VAL A 320 -16.63 26.90 -23.84
CA VAL A 320 -15.62 25.84 -24.07
C VAL A 320 -15.28 25.20 -22.70
N ASP A 321 -15.11 23.88 -22.73
CA ASP A 321 -14.64 22.96 -21.69
C ASP A 321 -13.78 23.55 -20.54
N ALA A 322 -14.22 23.27 -19.31
CA ALA A 322 -13.37 23.33 -18.12
C ALA A 322 -13.54 22.04 -17.31
N GLU A 323 -12.67 21.08 -17.62
CA GLU A 323 -12.41 19.87 -16.85
C GLU A 323 -11.94 20.28 -15.43
N LEU A 324 -12.84 20.23 -14.46
CA LEU A 324 -12.49 20.46 -13.06
C LEU A 324 -11.70 19.25 -12.52
N GLN A 325 -10.39 19.42 -12.38
CA GLN A 325 -9.57 18.62 -11.48
C GLN A 325 -10.08 18.83 -10.04
N ILE A 326 -10.88 17.89 -9.56
CA ILE A 326 -11.25 17.78 -8.14
C ILE A 326 -10.31 16.76 -7.50
N SER A 327 -9.45 17.26 -6.61
CA SER A 327 -8.50 16.47 -5.81
C SER A 327 -9.25 15.54 -4.83
N PRO A 328 -8.86 14.25 -4.70
CA PRO A 328 -9.62 13.27 -3.94
C PRO A 328 -9.20 13.26 -2.46
N THR A 329 -9.62 14.26 -1.68
CA THR A 329 -9.40 14.28 -0.21
C THR A 329 -10.63 13.84 0.58
N ARG A 330 -11.63 13.19 -0.05
CA ARG A 330 -12.94 12.96 0.58
C ARG A 330 -13.26 11.52 1.01
N ALA A 331 -12.26 10.65 1.16
CA ALA A 331 -12.50 9.24 1.46
C ALA A 331 -11.96 8.73 2.82
N VAL A 332 -11.47 9.59 3.73
CA VAL A 332 -10.89 9.13 5.02
C VAL A 332 -11.80 9.39 6.23
N TYR A 333 -12.99 9.96 6.05
CA TYR A 333 -13.97 10.12 7.14
C TYR A 333 -15.33 9.54 6.76
N ALA A 334 -15.50 8.25 7.04
CA ALA A 334 -16.78 7.57 7.24
C ALA A 334 -16.58 6.28 8.04
#